data_AF-A0AAD5SKV9-F1
#
_entry.id   AF-A0AAD5SKV9-F1
#
_cell.length_a   1.000
_cell.length_b   1.000
_cell.length_c   1.000
_cell.angle_alpha   90.00
_cell.angle_beta   90.00
_cell.angle_gamma   90.00
#
_symmetry.space_group_name_H-M   'P 1'
#
loop_
_entity.id
_entity.type
_entity.pdbx_description
1 polymer ?
#
loop_
_entity_poly.entity_id
_entity_poly.type
_entity_poly.pdbx_seq_one_letter_code
_entity_poly.pdbx_strand_id
1 'polypeptide(L)' 'MENKVLRRYKRAFKVKTKKDSREELVAAITKHWASQEVSEKDTLSYFIYNLRNMDKVFKLPPKPSPPA' A
#
# COMPACT_ATOMS: atom_id res chain seq x y z
N MET A 1 -9.81 -9.02 -5.44
CA MET A 1 -9.26 -7.74 -4.92
C MET A 1 -10.11 -6.59 -5.44
N GLU A 2 -10.58 -5.70 -4.57
CA GLU A 2 -11.39 -4.55 -4.97
C GLU A 2 -10.55 -3.48 -5.70
N ASN A 3 -11.17 -2.71 -6.59
CA ASN A 3 -10.52 -1.61 -7.33
C ASN A 3 -9.86 -0.57 -6.41
N LYS A 4 -10.43 -0.31 -5.23
CA LYS A 4 -9.86 0.61 -4.24
C LYS A 4 -8.51 0.09 -3.69
N VAL A 5 -8.41 -1.20 -3.45
CA VAL A 5 -7.18 -1.86 -2.96
C VAL A 5 -6.11 -1.85 -4.04
N LEU A 6 -6.46 -2.14 -5.29
CA LEU A 6 -5.53 -2.08 -6.44
C LEU A 6 -4.95 -0.66 -6.61
N ARG A 7 -5.79 0.37 -6.55
CA ARG A 7 -5.33 1.76 -6.64
C ARG A 7 -4.46 2.17 -5.45
N ARG A 8 -4.79 1.70 -4.23
CA ARG A 8 -3.96 1.94 -3.03
C ARG A 8 -2.58 1.32 -3.18
N TYR A 9 -2.51 0.06 -3.62
CA TYR A 9 -1.27 -0.63 -3.88
C TYR A 9 -0.42 0.11 -4.92
N LYS A 10 -1.02 0.48 -6.06
CA LYS A 10 -0.36 1.28 -7.11
C LYS A 10 0.28 2.56 -6.55
N ARG A 11 -0.43 3.30 -5.68
CA ARG A 11 0.08 4.54 -5.07
C ARG A 11 1.20 4.28 -4.08
N ALA A 12 1.07 3.27 -3.22
CA ALA A 12 2.07 2.93 -2.21
C ALA A 12 3.41 2.51 -2.84
N PHE A 13 3.36 1.70 -3.89
CA PHE A 13 4.54 1.15 -4.57
C PHE A 13 4.92 1.89 -5.86
N LYS A 14 4.23 3.00 -6.18
CA LYS A 14 4.44 3.82 -7.39
C LYS A 14 4.50 2.99 -8.68
N VAL A 15 3.64 1.97 -8.78
CA VAL A 15 3.59 1.06 -9.95
C VAL A 15 3.11 1.82 -11.18
N LYS A 16 3.85 1.72 -12.29
CA LYS A 16 3.50 2.35 -13.55
C LYS A 16 2.49 1.49 -14.32
N THR A 17 1.37 2.10 -14.73
CA THR A 17 0.39 1.49 -15.66
C THR A 17 0.06 2.48 -16.76
N LYS A 18 -0.25 2.00 -17.98
CA LYS A 18 -0.61 2.85 -19.13
C LYS A 18 -2.09 3.25 -19.05
N LYS A 19 -2.97 2.35 -18.60
CA LYS A 19 -4.37 2.65 -18.28
C LYS A 19 -4.71 2.25 -16.86
N ASP A 20 -5.77 2.86 -16.33
CA ASP A 20 -6.33 2.58 -15.00
C ASP A 20 -7.55 1.64 -15.08
N SER A 21 -7.60 0.79 -16.11
CA SER A 21 -8.57 -0.31 -16.20
C SER A 21 -8.22 -1.40 -15.19
N ARG A 22 -9.23 -2.14 -14.74
CA ARG A 22 -9.06 -3.16 -13.70
C ARG A 22 -8.09 -4.25 -14.14
N GLU A 23 -8.21 -4.70 -15.38
CA GLU A 23 -7.43 -5.79 -15.95
C GLU A 23 -5.95 -5.41 -16.01
N GLU A 24 -5.65 -4.19 -16.43
CA GLU A 24 -4.27 -3.71 -16.54
C GLU A 24 -3.65 -3.46 -15.16
N LEU A 25 -4.42 -2.92 -14.22
CA LEU A 25 -3.98 -2.76 -12.82
C LEU A 25 -3.60 -4.11 -12.21
N VAL A 26 -4.43 -5.14 -12.40
CA VAL A 26 -4.14 -6.48 -11.89
C VAL A 26 -2.86 -7.03 -12.53
N ALA A 27 -2.73 -6.98 -13.85
CA ALA A 27 -1.56 -7.52 -14.54
C ALA A 27 -0.25 -6.83 -14.08
N ALA A 28 -0.25 -5.50 -14.00
CA ALA A 28 0.92 -4.73 -13.57
C ALA A 28 1.28 -4.97 -12.10
N ILE A 29 0.27 -5.03 -11.22
CA ILE A 29 0.47 -5.27 -9.80
C ILE A 29 0.97 -6.70 -9.54
N THR A 30 0.39 -7.71 -10.20
CA THR A 30 0.84 -9.10 -10.07
C THR A 30 2.29 -9.26 -10.49
N LYS A 31 2.69 -8.65 -11.61
CA LYS A 31 4.09 -8.66 -12.06
C LYS A 31 5.02 -8.01 -11.03
N HIS A 32 4.65 -6.84 -10.52
CA HIS A 32 5.44 -6.14 -9.50
C HIS A 32 5.52 -6.94 -8.18
N TRP A 33 4.41 -7.54 -7.76
CA TRP A 33 4.34 -8.35 -6.54
C TRP A 33 5.29 -9.55 -6.62
N ALA A 34 5.30 -10.25 -7.76
CA ALA A 34 6.19 -11.39 -7.97
C ALA A 34 7.68 -11.02 -7.99
N SER A 35 8.02 -9.76 -8.30
CA SER A 35 9.41 -9.29 -8.30
C SER A 35 9.87 -8.69 -6.97
N GLN A 36 9.03 -8.68 -5.93
CA GLN A 36 9.43 -8.17 -4.62
C GLN A 36 10.28 -9.20 -3.89
N GLU A 37 11.51 -8.81 -3.55
CA GLU A 37 12.33 -9.56 -2.59
C GLU A 37 11.92 -9.17 -1.18
N VAL A 38 11.58 -10.16 -0.37
CA VAL A 38 11.04 -9.96 0.97
C VAL A 38 11.90 -10.72 1.97
N SER A 39 12.41 -9.99 2.98
CA SER A 39 13.09 -10.57 4.14
C SER A 39 12.05 -11.15 5.09
N GLU A 40 12.11 -12.46 5.35
CA GLU A 40 11.16 -13.15 6.24
C GLU A 40 11.19 -12.56 7.65
N LYS A 41 12.39 -12.39 8.21
CA LYS A 41 12.59 -11.86 9.56
C LYS A 41 11.96 -10.48 9.73
N ASP A 42 12.21 -9.58 8.79
CA ASP A 42 11.68 -8.22 8.87
C ASP A 42 10.17 -8.23 8.69
N THR A 43 9.66 -9.02 7.75
CA THR A 43 8.23 -9.12 7.46
C THR A 43 7.44 -9.62 8.65
N LEU A 44 7.90 -10.69 9.30
CA LEU A 44 7.28 -11.21 10.52
C LEU A 44 7.37 -10.20 11.66
N SER A 45 8.52 -9.57 11.85
CA SER A 45 8.71 -8.55 12.89
C SER A 45 7.76 -7.37 12.70
N TYR A 46 7.69 -6.83 11.48
CA TYR A 46 6.77 -5.73 11.13
C TYR A 46 5.31 -6.16 11.26
N PHE A 47 4.95 -7.36 10.84
CA PHE A 47 3.58 -7.84 10.92
C PHE A 47 3.11 -7.94 12.38
N ILE A 48 3.89 -8.62 13.24
CA ILE A 48 3.57 -8.77 14.66
C ILE A 48 3.53 -7.40 15.35
N TYR A 49 4.51 -6.54 15.08
CA TYR A 49 4.56 -5.19 15.66
C TYR A 49 3.35 -4.35 15.26
N ASN A 50 2.97 -4.34 13.98
CA ASN A 50 1.83 -3.56 13.51
C ASN A 50 0.51 -4.08 14.10
N LEU A 51 0.30 -5.40 14.17
CA LEU A 51 -0.90 -5.96 14.77
C LEU A 51 -1.01 -5.62 16.26
N ARG A 52 0.08 -5.78 17.01
CA ARG A 52 0.10 -5.53 18.46
C ARG A 52 -0.12 -4.05 18.81
N ASN A 53 0.25 -3.14 17.91
CA ASN A 53 0.18 -1.70 18.14
C ASN A 53 -0.86 -0.99 17.28
N MET A 54 -1.74 -1.71 16.58
CA MET A 54 -2.71 -1.14 15.65
C MET A 54 -3.63 -0.10 16.32
N ASP A 55 -3.99 -0.34 17.59
CA ASP A 55 -4.82 0.57 18.39
C ASP A 55 -4.03 1.71 19.04
N LYS A 56 -2.69 1.63 19.01
CA LYS A 56 -1.77 2.63 19.60
C LYS A 56 -1.23 3.61 18.56
N VAL A 57 -1.72 3.55 17.33
CA VAL A 57 -1.33 4.49 16.27
C VAL A 57 -1.93 5.86 16.57
N PHE A 58 -1.12 6.74 17.17
CA PHE A 58 -1.45 8.15 17.31
C PHE A 58 -1.60 8.77 15.92
N LYS A 59 -2.84 9.03 15.50
CA LYS A 59 -3.12 9.72 14.25
C LYS A 59 -2.66 11.17 14.40
N LEU A 60 -1.76 11.59 13.51
CA LEU A 60 -1.38 13.00 13.44
C LEU A 60 -2.66 13.84 13.24
N PRO A 61 -2.81 14.97 13.96
CA PRO A 61 -3.94 15.85 13.74
C PRO A 61 -3.95 16.30 12.28
N PRO A 62 -5.14 16.44 11.65
CA PRO A 62 -5.23 16.83 10.26
C PRO A 62 -4.54 18.18 10.05
N LYS A 63 -3.73 18.28 9.00
CA LYS A 63 -3.07 19.55 8.65
C LYS A 63 -4.13 20.63 8.46
N PRO A 64 -3.98 21.83 9.06
CA PRO A 64 -4.92 22.92 8.85
C PRO A 64 -4.94 23.27 7.35
N SER A 65 -6.14 23.44 6.78
CA SER A 65 -6.31 23.92 5.41
C SER A 65 -5.79 25.36 5.31
N PRO A 66 -5.03 25.73 4.27
CA PRO A 66 -4.62 27.11 4.06
C PRO A 66 -5.86 28.01 3.89
N PRO A 67 -5.82 29.27 4.38
CA PRO A 67 -6.92 30.21 4.21
C PRO A 67 -7.16 30.51 2.72
N ALA A 68 -8.45 30.64 2.38
CA ALA A 68 -8.94 30.94 1.03
C ALA A 68 -8.52 32.33 0.55
#